data_AF-A0A4S2A6X4-F1
#
_entry.id   AF-A0A4S2A6X4-F1
#
_cell.length_a   1.000
_cell.length_b   1.000
_cell.length_c   1.000
_cell.angle_alpha   90.00
_cell.angle_beta   90.00
_cell.angle_gamma   90.00
#
_symmetry.space_group_name_H-M   'P 1'
#
loop_
_entity.id
_entity.type
_entity.pdbx_description
1 polymer ?
#
loop_
_entity_poly.entity_id
_entity_poly.type
_entity_poly.pdbx_seq_one_letter_code
_entity_poly.pdbx_strand_id
1 'polypeptide(L)'
;MEVRALTQSEQKYTYAQSMQLEGQTGCIGHLRGDFGGSGNEFHTDWSDTREQWKTDEFKAGLDDVINALREDKGLLHSRRDMSSAARQSPDAAFMGNYCTEYGFRVDTDKHAFLLRCNPTKGDYNFYCYCYVKEWLDKHISRAEQGIHFIDPHYKELFRIPDGGKIIINYAWGEKAEKTCRFIDECHTEVGSNLYHICEFAERMERNGHSCEPKPQEPPSAQKAPKHKDHER
;
A
#
# COMPACT_ATOMS: atom_id res chain seq x y z
N MET A 1 -19.80 -12.57 2.79
CA MET A 1 -18.56 -11.86 2.41
C MET A 1 -17.94 -11.32 3.67
N GLU A 2 -16.66 -11.60 3.93
CA GLU A 2 -15.95 -11.13 5.13
C GLU A 2 -15.15 -9.87 4.78
N VAL A 3 -15.25 -8.84 5.61
CA VAL A 3 -14.45 -7.62 5.52
C VAL A 3 -13.52 -7.59 6.73
N ARG A 4 -12.22 -7.62 6.50
CA ARG A 4 -11.21 -7.56 7.58
C ARG A 4 -10.27 -6.38 7.40
N ALA A 5 -9.62 -5.97 8.48
CA ALA A 5 -8.55 -4.98 8.42
C ALA A 5 -7.36 -5.49 7.57
N LEU A 6 -6.66 -4.57 6.92
CA LEU A 6 -5.38 -4.87 6.26
C LEU A 6 -4.28 -5.12 7.30
N THR A 7 -3.46 -6.12 7.03
CA THR A 7 -2.16 -6.24 7.69
C THR A 7 -1.22 -5.13 7.24
N GLN A 8 -0.18 -4.87 8.03
CA GLN A 8 0.84 -3.87 7.68
C GLN A 8 1.50 -4.16 6.33
N SER A 9 1.72 -5.44 6.00
CA SER A 9 2.31 -5.86 4.72
C SER A 9 1.40 -5.55 3.53
N GLU A 10 0.08 -5.61 3.70
CA GLU A 10 -0.90 -5.38 2.64
C GLU A 10 -1.15 -3.90 2.34
N GLN A 11 -1.02 -3.01 3.34
CA GLN A 11 -1.33 -1.57 3.21
C GLN A 11 -0.64 -0.92 2.01
N LYS A 12 0.58 -1.35 1.69
CA LYS A 12 1.40 -0.86 0.57
C LYS A 12 0.72 -1.05 -0.78
N TYR A 13 -0.08 -2.10 -0.93
CA TYR A 13 -0.78 -2.49 -2.16
C TYR A 13 -2.15 -1.81 -2.28
N THR A 14 -2.34 -0.70 -1.57
CA THR A 14 -3.49 0.21 -1.76
C THR A 14 -3.10 1.52 -2.44
N TYR A 15 -1.88 1.60 -2.96
CA TYR A 15 -1.34 2.73 -3.72
C TYR A 15 -0.82 2.26 -5.08
N ALA A 16 -0.60 3.22 -5.98
CA ALA A 16 0.07 2.95 -7.25
C ALA A 16 1.43 2.27 -7.00
N GLN A 17 1.71 1.22 -7.76
CA GLN A 17 2.95 0.47 -7.69
C GLN A 17 3.76 0.67 -8.98
N SER A 18 4.98 0.14 -9.02
CA SER A 18 5.73 0.07 -10.26
C SER A 18 5.12 -0.96 -11.22
N MET A 19 5.41 -0.84 -12.52
CA MET A 19 4.98 -1.81 -13.53
C MET A 19 5.42 -3.25 -13.20
N GLN A 20 6.57 -3.40 -12.54
CA GLN A 20 7.13 -4.69 -12.15
C GLN A 20 6.28 -5.34 -11.05
N LEU A 21 5.98 -4.59 -9.98
CA LEU A 21 5.12 -5.04 -8.89
C LEU A 21 3.69 -5.31 -9.36
N GLU A 22 3.13 -4.44 -10.19
CA GLU A 22 1.79 -4.62 -10.77
C GLU A 22 1.69 -5.92 -11.58
N GLY A 23 2.75 -6.25 -12.32
CA GLY A 23 2.84 -7.51 -13.05
C GLY A 23 2.91 -8.73 -12.13
N GLN A 24 3.78 -8.69 -11.13
CA GLN A 24 4.01 -9.83 -10.21
C GLN A 24 2.85 -10.10 -9.27
N THR A 25 2.12 -9.05 -8.86
CA THR A 25 0.97 -9.16 -7.95
C THR A 25 -0.35 -9.42 -8.68
N GLY A 26 -0.35 -9.40 -10.02
CA GLY A 26 -1.56 -9.54 -10.80
C GLY A 26 -2.55 -8.38 -10.57
N CYS A 27 -2.03 -7.15 -10.48
CA CYS A 27 -2.85 -5.95 -10.33
C CYS A 27 -3.70 -5.75 -11.60
N ILE A 28 -5.03 -5.84 -11.44
CA ILE A 28 -5.99 -5.72 -12.55
C ILE A 28 -6.25 -4.25 -12.85
N GLY A 29 -6.42 -3.47 -11.78
CA GLY A 29 -6.76 -2.06 -11.81
C GLY A 29 -7.29 -1.62 -10.46
N HIS A 30 -7.85 -0.41 -10.42
CA HIS A 30 -8.49 0.07 -9.22
C HIS A 30 -9.74 0.91 -9.51
N LEU A 31 -10.70 0.79 -8.61
CA LEU A 31 -11.86 1.67 -8.54
C LEU A 31 -11.55 2.77 -7.52
N ARG A 32 -11.72 4.03 -7.87
CA ARG A 32 -11.73 5.14 -6.91
C ARG A 32 -13.11 5.75 -6.84
N GLY A 33 -13.47 6.32 -5.70
CA GLY A 33 -14.74 7.02 -5.59
C GLY A 33 -14.88 7.93 -4.38
N ASP A 34 -15.95 8.71 -4.38
CA ASP A 34 -16.28 9.67 -3.35
C ASP A 34 -17.80 9.78 -3.12
N PHE A 35 -18.16 10.37 -1.97
CA PHE A 35 -19.55 10.51 -1.57
C PHE A 35 -20.14 11.90 -1.83
N GLY A 36 -19.50 12.71 -2.67
CA GLY A 36 -19.92 14.05 -3.04
C GLY A 36 -20.01 15.04 -1.87
N GLY A 37 -20.65 16.17 -2.15
CA GLY A 37 -20.81 17.25 -1.18
C GLY A 37 -21.69 16.85 0.00
N SER A 38 -22.77 16.12 -0.30
CA SER A 38 -23.76 15.63 0.68
C SER A 38 -23.21 14.53 1.60
N GLY A 39 -22.27 13.72 1.11
CA GLY A 39 -21.76 12.53 1.81
C GLY A 39 -22.59 11.27 1.59
N ASN A 40 -23.61 11.32 0.72
CA ASN A 40 -24.49 10.19 0.38
C ASN A 40 -24.50 9.85 -1.12
N GLU A 41 -23.71 10.57 -1.92
CA GLU A 41 -23.55 10.26 -3.35
C GLU A 41 -22.60 9.07 -3.52
N PHE A 42 -22.46 8.54 -4.73
CA PHE A 42 -21.51 7.46 -5.01
C PHE A 42 -20.94 7.64 -6.41
N HIS A 43 -19.95 8.52 -6.52
CA HIS A 43 -19.25 8.78 -7.77
C HIS A 43 -18.04 7.86 -7.84
N THR A 44 -17.85 7.20 -8.98
CA THR A 44 -16.75 6.25 -9.15
C THR A 44 -16.12 6.35 -10.52
N ASP A 45 -14.82 6.08 -10.58
CA ASP A 45 -14.03 6.05 -11.79
C ASP A 45 -13.08 4.84 -11.73
N TRP A 46 -12.98 4.10 -12.83
CA TRP A 46 -12.13 2.92 -12.94
C TRP A 46 -10.84 3.26 -13.70
N SER A 47 -9.71 2.76 -13.21
CA SER A 47 -8.42 2.83 -13.89
C SER A 47 -7.85 1.44 -14.13
N ASP A 48 -7.59 1.13 -15.40
CA ASP A 48 -7.00 -0.13 -15.82
C ASP A 48 -5.48 -0.16 -15.56
N THR A 49 -4.99 -1.30 -15.08
CA THR A 49 -3.54 -1.58 -14.93
C THR A 49 -3.11 -2.72 -15.86
N ARG A 50 -3.82 -3.85 -15.82
CA ARG A 50 -3.58 -5.02 -16.68
C ARG A 50 -4.92 -5.54 -17.21
N GLU A 51 -5.38 -4.95 -18.31
CA GLU A 51 -6.68 -5.27 -18.92
C GLU A 51 -6.87 -6.76 -19.23
N GLN A 52 -5.79 -7.50 -19.51
CA GLN A 52 -5.88 -8.93 -19.79
C GLN A 52 -6.46 -9.76 -18.63
N TRP A 53 -6.41 -9.24 -17.39
CA TRP A 53 -6.95 -9.90 -16.20
C TRP A 53 -8.35 -9.42 -15.83
N LYS A 54 -8.90 -8.43 -16.55
CA LYS A 54 -10.25 -7.89 -16.34
C LYS A 54 -11.32 -8.76 -17.00
N THR A 55 -11.38 -10.01 -16.56
CA THR A 55 -12.34 -11.02 -17.04
C THR A 55 -13.78 -10.65 -16.64
N ASP A 56 -14.78 -11.25 -17.28
CA ASP A 56 -16.18 -11.04 -16.90
C ASP A 56 -16.49 -11.62 -15.51
N GLU A 57 -15.81 -12.70 -15.11
CA GLU A 57 -15.85 -13.23 -13.75
C GLU A 57 -15.33 -12.20 -12.74
N PHE A 58 -14.22 -11.52 -13.05
CA PHE A 58 -13.70 -10.44 -12.22
C PHE A 58 -14.69 -9.28 -12.10
N LYS A 59 -15.27 -8.83 -13.21
CA LYS A 59 -16.23 -7.69 -13.21
C LYS A 59 -17.45 -8.01 -12.36
N ALA A 60 -18.04 -9.20 -12.52
CA ALA A 60 -19.16 -9.63 -11.70
C ALA A 60 -18.79 -9.69 -10.20
N GLY A 61 -17.61 -10.23 -9.87
CA GLY A 61 -17.13 -10.27 -8.49
C GLY A 61 -16.87 -8.88 -7.90
N LEU A 62 -16.35 -7.93 -8.69
CA LEU A 62 -16.18 -6.55 -8.27
C LEU A 62 -17.54 -5.89 -8.00
N ASP A 63 -18.51 -6.07 -8.90
CA ASP A 63 -19.86 -5.51 -8.75
C ASP A 63 -20.53 -6.06 -7.48
N ASP A 64 -20.45 -7.38 -7.24
CA ASP A 64 -21.00 -8.01 -6.04
C ASP A 64 -20.35 -7.46 -4.76
N VAL A 65 -19.02 -7.34 -4.74
CA VAL A 65 -18.28 -6.79 -3.59
C VAL A 65 -18.66 -5.33 -3.33
N ILE A 66 -18.66 -4.49 -4.37
CA ILE A 66 -18.96 -3.06 -4.22
C ILE A 66 -20.42 -2.86 -3.80
N ASN A 67 -21.36 -3.58 -4.39
CA ASN A 67 -22.77 -3.47 -4.01
C ASN A 67 -22.99 -3.93 -2.56
N ALA A 68 -22.41 -5.06 -2.15
CA ALA A 68 -22.51 -5.52 -0.77
C ALA A 68 -21.89 -4.52 0.24
N LEU A 69 -20.80 -3.84 -0.11
CA LEU A 69 -20.22 -2.78 0.73
C LEU A 69 -21.07 -1.50 0.78
N ARG A 70 -21.97 -1.30 -0.18
CA ARG A 70 -22.88 -0.15 -0.24
C ARG A 70 -24.20 -0.40 0.47
N GLU A 71 -24.58 -1.64 0.73
CA GLU A 71 -25.84 -1.98 1.39
C GLU A 71 -25.75 -1.86 2.94
N ASP A 72 -26.91 -1.74 3.59
CA ASP A 72 -27.11 -1.81 5.06
C ASP A 72 -26.02 -1.15 5.94
N LYS A 73 -25.76 0.15 5.72
CA LYS A 73 -24.73 0.93 6.46
C LYS A 73 -23.32 0.34 6.33
N GLY A 74 -23.05 -0.34 5.22
CA GLY A 74 -21.75 -0.87 4.87
C GLY A 74 -20.69 0.22 4.71
N LEU A 75 -19.44 -0.21 4.61
CA LEU A 75 -18.27 0.67 4.54
C LEU A 75 -18.36 1.73 3.43
N LEU A 76 -19.02 1.40 2.31
CA LEU A 76 -19.19 2.25 1.15
C LEU A 76 -20.63 2.78 0.98
N HIS A 77 -21.49 2.66 1.99
CA HIS A 77 -22.87 3.16 1.93
C HIS A 77 -22.93 4.70 1.96
N SER A 78 -22.14 5.32 2.84
CA SER A 78 -22.05 6.79 2.95
C SER A 78 -20.74 7.20 3.61
N ARG A 79 -20.36 8.48 3.50
CA ARG A 79 -19.19 9.02 4.22
C ARG A 79 -19.36 8.91 5.74
N ARG A 80 -20.60 8.99 6.24
CA ARG A 80 -20.91 8.85 7.67
C ARG A 80 -20.69 7.42 8.14
N ASP A 81 -21.14 6.44 7.37
CA ASP A 81 -20.99 5.02 7.71
C ASP A 81 -19.53 4.60 7.60
N MET A 82 -18.80 5.06 6.57
CA MET A 82 -17.33 4.91 6.50
C MET A 82 -16.64 5.48 7.74
N SER A 83 -17.01 6.70 8.18
CA SER A 83 -16.47 7.31 9.40
C SER A 83 -16.79 6.48 10.65
N SER A 84 -17.95 5.83 10.68
CA SER A 84 -18.38 4.96 11.78
C SER A 84 -17.57 3.65 11.80
N ALA A 85 -17.41 3.01 10.64
CA ALA A 85 -16.61 1.80 10.47
C ALA A 85 -15.14 2.05 10.84
N ALA A 86 -14.58 3.18 10.41
CA ALA A 86 -13.24 3.64 10.77
C ALA A 86 -13.03 3.75 12.28
N ARG A 87 -14.00 4.30 13.02
CA ARG A 87 -13.95 4.39 14.49
C ARG A 87 -14.08 3.04 15.19
N GLN A 88 -14.84 2.12 14.60
CA GLN A 88 -15.05 0.78 15.14
C GLN A 88 -13.88 -0.18 14.84
N SER A 89 -13.05 0.15 13.85
CA SER A 89 -11.92 -0.67 13.40
C SER A 89 -10.59 0.08 13.57
N PRO A 90 -10.12 0.31 14.81
CA PRO A 90 -8.86 1.03 15.04
C PRO A 90 -7.65 0.32 14.41
N ASP A 91 -7.69 -1.01 14.31
CA ASP A 91 -6.63 -1.83 13.70
C ASP A 91 -6.55 -1.66 12.18
N ALA A 92 -7.59 -1.11 11.54
CA ALA A 92 -7.57 -0.77 10.12
C ALA A 92 -6.85 0.56 9.86
N ALA A 93 -6.60 1.38 10.89
CA ALA A 93 -6.02 2.69 10.72
C ALA A 93 -4.51 2.63 10.44
N PHE A 94 -4.04 3.38 9.44
CA PHE A 94 -2.62 3.58 9.18
C PHE A 94 -2.33 5.00 8.71
N MET A 95 -1.07 5.44 8.86
CA MET A 95 -0.66 6.75 8.40
C MET A 95 -0.47 6.72 6.88
N GLY A 96 -1.36 7.38 6.16
CA GLY A 96 -1.25 7.60 4.73
C GLY A 96 -0.32 8.77 4.40
N ASN A 97 -0.41 9.28 3.17
CA ASN A 97 0.49 10.33 2.68
C ASN A 97 0.34 11.68 3.41
N TYR A 98 -0.86 12.01 3.90
CA TYR A 98 -1.14 13.29 4.56
C TYR A 98 -2.13 13.19 5.74
N CYS A 99 -2.85 12.08 5.85
CA CYS A 99 -3.81 11.86 6.93
C CYS A 99 -3.88 10.38 7.31
N THR A 100 -4.58 10.09 8.40
CA THR A 100 -4.93 8.71 8.76
C THR A 100 -5.93 8.15 7.76
N GLU A 101 -5.57 7.05 7.13
CA GLU A 101 -6.40 6.28 6.21
C GLU A 101 -6.78 4.94 6.86
N TYR A 102 -7.78 4.27 6.32
CA TYR A 102 -8.32 3.02 6.88
C TYR A 102 -8.32 1.92 5.82
N GLY A 103 -7.70 0.80 6.14
CA GLY A 103 -7.43 -0.30 5.22
C GLY A 103 -8.31 -1.50 5.47
N PHE A 104 -9.01 -1.97 4.44
CA PHE A 104 -9.80 -3.20 4.50
C PHE A 104 -9.48 -4.14 3.35
N ARG A 105 -9.61 -5.45 3.58
CA ARG A 105 -9.53 -6.46 2.54
C ARG A 105 -10.82 -7.27 2.50
N VAL A 106 -11.25 -7.52 1.27
CA VAL A 106 -12.36 -8.41 0.92
C VAL A 106 -11.87 -9.35 -0.15
N ASP A 107 -12.18 -10.63 -0.02
CA ASP A 107 -11.77 -11.66 -0.96
C ASP A 107 -12.98 -12.35 -1.59
N THR A 108 -12.79 -12.75 -2.84
CA THR A 108 -13.55 -13.81 -3.50
C THR A 108 -12.66 -15.05 -3.61
N ASP A 109 -13.11 -16.08 -4.32
CA ASP A 109 -12.32 -17.29 -4.55
C ASP A 109 -11.01 -16.98 -5.29
N LYS A 110 -11.04 -16.08 -6.28
CA LYS A 110 -9.90 -15.80 -7.17
C LYS A 110 -9.31 -14.39 -7.04
N HIS A 111 -10.06 -13.43 -6.51
CA HIS A 111 -9.67 -12.03 -6.48
C HIS A 111 -9.62 -11.47 -5.06
N ALA A 112 -8.66 -10.58 -4.83
CA ALA A 112 -8.52 -9.81 -3.60
C ALA A 112 -8.79 -8.34 -3.89
N PHE A 113 -9.58 -7.71 -3.02
CA PHE A 113 -10.02 -6.32 -3.10
C PHE A 113 -9.49 -5.58 -1.87
N LEU A 114 -8.47 -4.75 -2.06
CA LEU A 114 -7.84 -3.99 -1.00
C LEU A 114 -8.37 -2.55 -1.04
N LEU A 115 -9.16 -2.19 -0.03
CA LEU A 115 -9.74 -0.87 0.12
C LEU A 115 -8.86 0.01 1.00
N ARG A 116 -8.65 1.24 0.54
CA ARG A 116 -8.12 2.36 1.33
C ARG A 116 -9.16 3.44 1.40
N CYS A 117 -9.59 3.76 2.60
CA CYS A 117 -10.68 4.67 2.89
C CYS A 117 -10.20 5.93 3.59
N ASN A 118 -10.73 7.07 3.17
CA ASN A 118 -10.52 8.39 3.77
C ASN A 118 -11.89 9.07 3.99
N PRO A 119 -12.38 9.18 5.23
CA PRO A 119 -13.67 9.81 5.51
C PRO A 119 -13.68 11.35 5.38
N THR A 120 -12.58 11.98 4.95
CA THR A 120 -12.47 13.44 4.82
C THR A 120 -13.34 13.98 3.69
N LYS A 121 -14.07 15.06 3.96
CA LYS A 121 -14.90 15.74 2.95
C LYS A 121 -14.03 16.50 1.95
N GLY A 122 -14.37 16.40 0.65
CA GLY A 122 -13.70 17.15 -0.42
C GLY A 122 -12.49 16.42 -1.03
N ASP A 123 -12.32 15.15 -0.70
CA ASP A 123 -11.30 14.27 -1.25
C ASP A 123 -11.95 13.00 -1.83
N TYR A 124 -11.17 12.18 -2.54
CA TYR A 124 -11.58 10.82 -2.83
C TYR A 124 -11.73 10.04 -1.53
N ASN A 125 -12.90 9.47 -1.31
CA ASN A 125 -13.20 8.80 -0.05
C ASN A 125 -12.74 7.34 -0.03
N PHE A 126 -12.57 6.70 -1.18
CA PHE A 126 -11.95 5.38 -1.21
C PHE A 126 -11.22 5.07 -2.51
N TYR A 127 -10.29 4.13 -2.39
CA TYR A 127 -9.67 3.40 -3.49
C TYR A 127 -9.87 1.91 -3.20
N CYS A 128 -10.18 1.12 -4.22
CA CYS A 128 -10.29 -0.33 -4.17
C CYS A 128 -9.35 -0.91 -5.24
N TYR A 129 -8.17 -1.36 -4.80
CA TYR A 129 -7.20 -2.02 -5.67
C TYR A 129 -7.54 -3.50 -5.81
N CYS A 130 -7.58 -3.96 -7.04
CA CYS A 130 -8.08 -5.28 -7.41
C CYS A 130 -6.94 -6.16 -7.93
N TYR A 131 -6.80 -7.35 -7.35
CA TYR A 131 -5.69 -8.27 -7.64
C TYR A 131 -6.17 -9.68 -7.92
N VAL A 132 -5.35 -10.44 -8.67
CA VAL A 132 -5.38 -11.90 -8.62
C VAL A 132 -4.89 -12.34 -7.24
N LYS A 133 -5.78 -12.91 -6.43
CA LYS A 133 -5.55 -13.18 -4.99
C LYS A 133 -4.30 -14.01 -4.75
N GLU A 134 -4.17 -15.13 -5.44
CA GLU A 134 -3.05 -16.06 -5.28
C GLU A 134 -1.70 -15.37 -5.55
N TRP A 135 -1.64 -14.50 -6.56
CA TRP A 135 -0.40 -13.85 -6.96
C TRP A 135 0.00 -12.77 -5.96
N LEU A 136 -0.98 -11.97 -5.50
CA LEU A 136 -0.77 -10.99 -4.44
C LEU A 136 -0.27 -11.66 -3.16
N ASP A 137 -0.97 -12.68 -2.68
CA ASP A 137 -0.65 -13.37 -1.42
C ASP A 137 0.72 -14.04 -1.49
N LYS A 138 1.04 -14.68 -2.62
CA LYS A 138 2.37 -15.27 -2.86
C LYS A 138 3.47 -14.21 -2.86
N HIS A 139 3.25 -13.07 -3.50
CA HIS A 139 4.23 -12.00 -3.53
C HIS A 139 4.45 -11.40 -2.13
N ILE A 140 3.37 -11.11 -1.38
CA ILE A 140 3.46 -10.60 -0.01
C ILE A 140 4.24 -11.57 0.89
N SER A 141 3.92 -12.87 0.83
CA SER A 141 4.61 -13.89 1.61
C SER A 141 6.10 -13.98 1.27
N ARG A 142 6.49 -13.82 0.00
CA ARG A 142 7.91 -13.76 -0.38
C ARG A 142 8.59 -12.48 0.13
N ALA A 143 7.89 -11.36 0.07
CA ALA A 143 8.41 -10.06 0.53
C ALA A 143 8.66 -10.02 2.06
N GLU A 144 8.02 -10.90 2.84
CA GLU A 144 8.28 -11.05 4.29
C GLU A 144 9.71 -11.52 4.59
N GLN A 145 10.39 -12.15 3.62
CA GLN A 145 11.79 -12.53 3.78
C GLN A 145 12.69 -11.29 3.88
N GLY A 146 12.27 -10.15 3.32
CA GLY A 146 13.01 -8.90 3.33
C GLY A 146 13.97 -8.74 2.14
N ILE A 147 14.46 -7.52 1.98
CA ILE A 147 15.33 -7.07 0.91
C ILE A 147 16.78 -7.15 1.38
N HIS A 148 17.62 -7.86 0.63
CA HIS A 148 19.04 -8.02 0.94
C HIS A 148 19.85 -6.88 0.35
N PHE A 149 20.76 -6.34 1.16
CA PHE A 149 21.83 -5.47 0.71
C PHE A 149 23.15 -6.20 0.92
N ILE A 150 23.90 -6.36 -0.17
CA ILE A 150 25.16 -7.11 -0.22
C ILE A 150 26.29 -6.19 -0.65
N ASP A 151 27.53 -6.63 -0.45
CA ASP A 151 28.69 -6.10 -1.15
C ASP A 151 28.87 -6.78 -2.53
N PRO A 152 29.78 -6.29 -3.39
CA PRO A 152 30.09 -6.92 -4.68
C PRO A 152 30.62 -8.36 -4.60
N HIS A 153 31.01 -8.83 -3.41
CA HIS A 153 31.51 -10.18 -3.16
C HIS A 153 30.44 -11.11 -2.56
N TYR A 154 29.15 -10.73 -2.65
CA TYR A 154 28.00 -11.48 -2.14
C TYR A 154 27.96 -11.64 -0.62
N LYS A 155 28.71 -10.82 0.12
CA LYS A 155 28.58 -10.77 1.57
C LYS A 155 27.37 -9.91 1.94
N GLU A 156 26.45 -10.49 2.71
CA GLU A 156 25.32 -9.73 3.26
C GLU A 156 25.83 -8.63 4.21
N LEU A 157 25.41 -7.40 3.96
CA LEU A 157 25.67 -6.23 4.79
C LEU A 157 24.56 -6.05 5.82
N PHE A 158 23.31 -6.05 5.34
CA PHE A 158 22.11 -5.94 6.17
C PHE A 158 20.86 -6.32 5.35
N ARG A 159 19.74 -6.45 6.06
CA ARG A 159 18.42 -6.76 5.49
C ARG A 159 17.37 -5.80 6.03
N ILE A 160 16.42 -5.40 5.19
CA ILE A 160 15.29 -4.55 5.59
C ILE A 160 13.96 -5.19 5.18
N PRO A 161 12.85 -4.94 5.90
CA PRO A 161 11.52 -5.38 5.46
C PRO A 161 11.11 -4.67 4.16
N ASP A 162 10.21 -5.28 3.37
CA ASP A 162 9.63 -4.63 2.19
C ASP A 162 8.88 -3.34 2.57
N GLY A 163 9.16 -2.25 1.85
CA GLY A 163 8.72 -0.89 2.20
C GLY A 163 9.64 -0.19 3.20
N GLY A 164 10.70 -0.84 3.67
CA GLY A 164 11.75 -0.25 4.47
C GLY A 164 12.53 0.83 3.73
N LYS A 165 13.35 1.59 4.45
CA LYS A 165 14.13 2.69 3.89
C LYS A 165 15.61 2.52 4.17
N ILE A 166 16.43 2.99 3.24
CA ILE A 166 17.88 3.13 3.41
C ILE A 166 18.28 4.60 3.32
N ILE A 167 19.42 4.92 3.90
CA ILE A 167 20.12 6.18 3.70
C ILE A 167 21.34 5.88 2.82
N ILE A 168 21.39 6.51 1.65
CA ILE A 168 22.57 6.49 0.78
C ILE A 168 23.43 7.69 1.16
N ASN A 169 24.67 7.44 1.56
CA ASN A 169 25.69 8.45 1.78
C ASN A 169 26.52 8.57 0.50
N TYR A 170 26.36 9.68 -0.23
CA TYR A 170 27.10 9.93 -1.45
C TYR A 170 28.53 10.41 -1.15
N ALA A 171 29.46 10.12 -2.05
CA ALA A 171 30.88 10.48 -1.89
C ALA A 171 31.09 12.01 -1.82
N TRP A 172 30.19 12.79 -2.42
CA TRP A 172 30.21 14.26 -2.38
C TRP A 172 29.58 14.84 -1.10
N GLY A 173 29.25 14.01 -0.10
CA GLY A 173 28.81 14.42 1.24
C GLY A 173 27.29 14.58 1.41
N GLU A 174 26.50 14.46 0.35
CA GLU A 174 25.04 14.45 0.47
C GLU A 174 24.50 13.10 0.94
N LYS A 175 23.31 13.14 1.53
CA LYS A 175 22.56 11.95 1.93
C LYS A 175 21.21 11.92 1.24
N ALA A 176 20.78 10.75 0.78
CA ALA A 176 19.42 10.54 0.29
C ALA A 176 18.73 9.39 0.99
N GLU A 177 17.50 9.63 1.42
CA GLU A 177 16.59 8.59 1.90
C GLU A 177 15.88 7.96 0.70
N LYS A 178 15.92 6.62 0.62
CA LYS A 178 15.25 5.85 -0.43
C LYS A 178 14.39 4.76 0.21
N THR A 179 13.11 4.75 -0.15
CA THR A 179 12.23 3.61 0.13
C THR A 179 12.60 2.46 -0.80
N CYS A 180 12.60 1.24 -0.28
CA CYS A 180 12.94 0.05 -1.04
C CYS A 180 11.76 -0.90 -1.12
N ARG A 181 11.54 -1.51 -2.29
CA ARG A 181 10.49 -2.51 -2.50
C ARG A 181 11.08 -3.82 -2.98
N PHE A 182 10.57 -4.91 -2.40
CA PHE A 182 10.94 -6.28 -2.77
C PHE A 182 10.34 -6.61 -4.12
N ILE A 183 11.14 -7.20 -5.02
CA ILE A 183 10.69 -7.68 -6.33
C ILE A 183 10.85 -9.19 -6.38
N ASP A 184 12.06 -9.66 -6.13
CA ASP A 184 12.38 -11.07 -5.91
C ASP A 184 13.70 -11.17 -5.11
N GLU A 185 14.27 -12.37 -5.02
CA GLU A 185 15.50 -12.65 -4.28
C GLU A 185 16.74 -11.91 -4.80
N CYS A 186 16.73 -11.55 -6.09
CA CYS A 186 17.87 -10.92 -6.77
C CYS A 186 17.58 -9.48 -7.20
N HIS A 187 16.33 -9.03 -7.17
CA HIS A 187 15.92 -7.70 -7.60
C HIS A 187 15.22 -6.92 -6.50
N THR A 188 15.53 -5.63 -6.45
CA THR A 188 14.88 -4.68 -5.55
C THR A 188 14.66 -3.35 -6.26
N GLU A 189 13.60 -2.65 -5.88
CA GLU A 189 13.48 -1.24 -6.18
C GLU A 189 14.13 -0.42 -5.08
N VAL A 190 14.91 0.59 -5.44
CA VAL A 190 15.49 1.58 -4.54
C VAL A 190 15.07 2.96 -5.03
N GLY A 191 14.12 3.57 -4.32
CA GLY A 191 13.40 4.73 -4.80
C GLY A 191 12.53 4.36 -6.00
N SER A 192 12.79 4.96 -7.16
CA SER A 192 12.06 4.72 -8.41
C SER A 192 12.83 3.83 -9.40
N ASN A 193 13.96 3.23 -8.98
CA ASN A 193 14.83 2.47 -9.86
C ASN A 193 14.85 1.00 -9.47
N LEU A 194 14.70 0.13 -10.46
CA LEU A 194 14.87 -1.32 -10.32
C LEU A 194 16.34 -1.69 -10.47
N TYR A 195 16.86 -2.52 -9.57
CA TYR A 195 18.23 -3.01 -9.59
C TYR A 195 18.29 -4.51 -9.37
N HIS A 196 19.25 -5.16 -10.01
CA HIS A 196 19.80 -6.39 -9.48
C HIS A 196 20.66 -6.06 -8.23
N ILE A 197 20.62 -6.90 -7.19
CA ILE A 197 21.34 -6.62 -5.92
C ILE A 197 22.85 -6.40 -6.12
N CYS A 198 23.50 -7.17 -7.01
CA CYS A 198 24.91 -6.98 -7.36
C CYS A 198 25.16 -5.67 -8.11
N GLU A 199 24.27 -5.30 -9.03
CA GLU A 199 24.39 -4.05 -9.78
C GLU A 199 24.33 -2.85 -8.84
N PHE A 200 23.42 -2.89 -7.86
CA PHE A 200 23.34 -1.86 -6.82
C PHE A 200 24.64 -1.80 -6.01
N ALA A 201 25.15 -2.95 -5.56
CA ALA A 201 26.39 -3.04 -4.78
C ALA A 201 27.62 -2.49 -5.54
N GLU A 202 27.80 -2.91 -6.81
CA GLU A 202 28.87 -2.44 -7.68
C GLU A 202 28.79 -0.93 -7.93
N ARG A 203 27.58 -0.37 -8.09
CA ARG A 203 27.38 1.07 -8.23
C ARG A 203 27.74 1.83 -6.97
N MET A 204 27.43 1.29 -5.78
CA MET A 204 27.81 1.90 -4.51
C MET A 204 29.34 1.95 -4.38
N GLU A 205 30.02 0.83 -4.61
CA GLU A 205 31.48 0.75 -4.51
C GLU A 205 32.18 1.63 -5.54
N ARG A 206 31.81 1.53 -6.82
CA ARG A 206 32.46 2.26 -7.92
C ARG A 206 32.41 3.77 -7.73
N ASN A 207 31.33 4.29 -7.15
CA ASN A 207 31.15 5.72 -6.93
C ASN A 207 31.57 6.17 -5.52
N GLY A 208 32.11 5.28 -4.69
CA GLY A 208 32.50 5.57 -3.30
C GLY A 208 31.32 5.94 -2.40
N HIS A 209 30.12 5.42 -2.70
CA HIS A 209 28.92 5.60 -1.88
C HIS A 209 28.80 4.48 -0.86
N SER A 210 28.08 4.75 0.23
CA SER A 210 27.67 3.71 1.17
C SER A 210 26.17 3.78 1.41
N CYS A 211 25.59 2.68 1.88
CA CYS A 211 24.20 2.64 2.29
C CYS A 211 24.07 1.99 3.66
N GLU A 212 23.11 2.48 4.44
CA GLU A 212 22.78 1.96 5.76
C GLU A 212 21.26 1.89 5.93
N PRO A 213 20.73 0.93 6.70
CA PRO A 213 19.30 0.85 6.96
C PRO A 213 18.86 2.06 7.80
N LYS A 214 17.77 2.72 7.40
CA LYS A 214 17.12 3.71 8.26
C LYS A 214 16.30 2.96 9.31
N PRO A 215 16.55 3.15 10.62
CA PRO A 215 15.71 2.56 11.65
C PRO A 215 14.25 2.96 11.39
N GLN A 216 13.35 1.97 11.37
CA GLN A 216 11.92 2.27 11.34
C GLN A 216 11.57 2.99 12.63
N GLU A 217 11.05 4.21 12.53
CA GLU A 217 10.42 4.83 13.69
C GLU A 217 9.25 3.92 14.10
N PRO A 218 9.14 3.52 15.38
CA PRO A 218 8.00 2.74 15.82
C PRO A 218 6.72 3.51 15.44
N PRO A 219 5.66 2.83 14.96
CA PRO A 219 4.40 3.49 14.67
C PRO A 219 4.00 4.26 15.92
N SER A 220 4.02 5.59 15.82
CA SER A 220 3.84 6.47 16.95
C SER A 220 2.53 6.10 17.64
N ALA A 221 2.63 5.60 18.87
CA ALA A 221 1.48 5.40 19.72
C ALA A 221 0.73 6.74 19.82
N GLN A 222 -0.49 6.72 19.31
CA GLN A 222 -1.56 7.70 19.43
C GLN A 222 -1.25 8.79 20.48
N LYS A 223 -0.82 9.98 20.02
CA LYS A 223 -1.02 11.17 20.85
C LYS A 223 -2.50 11.53 20.74
N ALA A 224 -3.24 11.20 21.80
CA ALA A 224 -4.61 11.67 22.00
C ALA A 224 -4.70 13.18 21.70
N PRO A 225 -5.72 13.66 20.97
CA PRO A 225 -5.90 15.08 20.72
C PRO A 225 -5.95 15.81 22.06
N LYS A 226 -5.04 16.77 22.28
CA LYS A 226 -5.19 17.72 23.38
C LYS A 226 -6.49 18.48 23.14
N HIS A 227 -7.48 18.24 23.99
CA HIS A 227 -8.66 19.08 24.13
C HIS A 227 -8.16 20.51 24.34
N LYS A 228 -8.38 21.39 23.34
CA LYS A 228 -8.34 22.83 23.58
C LYS A 228 -9.71 23.19 24.12
N ASP A 229 -9.80 23.29 25.43
CA ASP A 229 -10.92 23.96 26.08
C ASP A 229 -10.90 25.42 25.64
N HIS A 230 -11.84 25.79 24.79
CA HIS A 230 -12.25 27.16 24.61
C HIS A 230 -13.42 27.41 25.56
N GLU A 231 -13.10 27.82 26.79
CA GLU A 231 -14.07 28.54 27.63
C GLU A 231 -14.29 29.95 27.09
N ARG A 232 -15.51 30.42 27.33
CA ARG A 232 -16.17 31.61 26.80
C ARG A 232 -15.51 32.93 27.19
#